data_AF-M7BQ78-F1
#
_entry.id   AF-M7BQ78-F1
#
_cell.length_a   1.000
_cell.length_b   1.000
_cell.length_c   1.000
_cell.angle_alpha   90.00
_cell.angle_beta   90.00
_cell.angle_gamma   90.00
#
_symmetry.space_group_name_H-M   'P 1'
#
loop_
_entity.id
_entity.type
_entity.pdbx_description
1 polymer ?
#
loop_
_entity_poly.entity_id
_entity_poly.type
_entity_poly.pdbx_seq_one_letter_code
_entity_poly.pdbx_strand_id
1 'polypeptide(L)'
;FLTSDIGINLTDPMFRGIYRGTRKHQDDFLDVIERAVKTGVKKVHSFDGTKEEAAAIIDLDLYIGINGCSLKTEANLETLKSIPSERLMIETVKY
;
A
#
# COMPACT_ATOMS: atom_id res chain seq x y z
N PHE A 1 -0.93 22.81 -6.57
CA PHE A 1 -1.88 21.71 -6.82
C PHE A 1 -1.93 20.88 -5.54
N LEU A 2 -3.06 20.87 -4.83
CA LEU A 2 -3.23 20.02 -3.64
C LEU A 2 -3.30 18.57 -4.13
N THR A 3 -2.29 17.77 -3.80
CA THR A 3 -2.41 16.31 -3.86
C THR A 3 -3.21 15.88 -2.64
N SER A 4 -4.43 15.39 -2.83
CA SER A 4 -5.18 14.76 -1.75
C SER A 4 -4.50 13.43 -1.42
N ASP A 5 -3.93 13.32 -0.22
CA ASP A 5 -3.40 12.07 0.28
C ASP A 5 -4.56 11.16 0.70
N ILE A 6 -4.83 10.11 -0.09
CA ILE A 6 -5.78 9.06 0.25
C ILE A 6 -4.98 7.88 0.80
N GLY A 7 -5.21 7.56 2.08
CA GLY A 7 -4.65 6.34 2.66
C GLY A 7 -5.47 5.12 2.24
N ILE A 8 -4.82 4.13 1.63
CA ILE A 8 -5.43 2.87 1.23
C ILE A 8 -4.58 1.72 1.77
N ASN A 9 -5.22 0.76 2.45
CA ASN A 9 -4.59 -0.52 2.76
C ASN A 9 -4.83 -1.50 1.60
N LEU A 10 -3.85 -1.62 0.69
CA LEU A 10 -3.96 -2.50 -0.48
C LEU A 10 -3.93 -3.99 -0.15
N THR A 11 -3.57 -4.37 1.08
CA THR A 11 -3.52 -5.78 1.51
C THR A 11 -4.88 -6.26 2.03
N ASP A 12 -5.86 -5.37 2.18
CA ASP A 12 -7.20 -5.76 2.60
C ASP A 12 -7.87 -6.66 1.54
N PRO A 13 -8.35 -7.87 1.90
CA PRO A 13 -9.02 -8.79 0.98
C PRO A 13 -10.23 -8.18 0.26
N MET A 14 -10.81 -7.09 0.76
CA MET A 14 -11.85 -6.33 0.06
C MET A 14 -11.40 -5.89 -1.33
N PHE A 15 -10.12 -5.54 -1.51
CA PHE A 15 -9.56 -5.16 -2.81
C PHE A 15 -9.46 -6.33 -3.80
N ARG A 16 -9.62 -7.56 -3.33
CA ARG A 16 -9.74 -8.79 -4.13
C ARG A 16 -11.17 -9.34 -4.15
N GLY A 17 -12.12 -8.52 -3.70
CA GLY A 17 -13.54 -8.84 -3.68
C GLY A 17 -13.99 -9.74 -2.52
N ILE A 18 -13.18 -9.92 -1.49
CA ILE A 18 -13.51 -10.76 -0.32
C ILE A 18 -13.91 -9.87 0.85
N TYR A 19 -15.19 -9.89 1.19
CA TYR A 19 -15.75 -9.11 2.31
C TYR A 19 -16.18 -10.07 3.39
N ARG A 20 -15.54 -9.99 4.58
CA ARG A 20 -15.84 -10.87 5.72
C ARG A 20 -15.85 -12.36 5.32
N GLY A 21 -14.88 -12.77 4.50
CA GLY A 21 -14.75 -14.14 4.00
C GLY A 21 -15.68 -14.53 2.85
N THR A 22 -16.59 -13.66 2.40
CA THR A 22 -17.48 -13.92 1.27
C THR A 22 -17.03 -13.17 0.02
N ARG A 23 -16.93 -13.87 -1.12
CA ARG A 23 -16.66 -13.23 -2.41
C ARG A 23 -17.87 -12.40 -2.87
N LYS A 24 -17.70 -11.09 -3.05
CA LYS A 24 -18.73 -10.14 -3.52
C LYS A 24 -18.51 -9.69 -4.96
N HIS A 25 -17.27 -9.68 -5.43
CA HIS A 25 -16.94 -9.50 -6.84
C HIS A 25 -15.73 -10.36 -7.22
N GLN A 26 -15.48 -10.44 -8.53
CA GLN A 26 -14.24 -11.04 -9.04
C GLN A 26 -13.04 -10.21 -8.60
N ASP A 27 -11.86 -10.81 -8.57
CA ASP A 27 -10.63 -10.07 -8.24
C ASP A 27 -10.37 -9.05 -9.36
N ASP A 28 -10.63 -7.78 -9.07
CA ASP A 28 -10.47 -6.62 -9.95
C ASP A 28 -9.40 -5.65 -9.39
N PHE A 29 -8.50 -6.17 -8.56
CA PHE A 29 -7.49 -5.38 -7.86
C PHE A 29 -6.68 -4.48 -8.80
N LEU A 30 -6.18 -5.05 -9.90
CA LEU A 30 -5.37 -4.31 -10.86
C LEU A 30 -6.17 -3.21 -11.55
N ASP A 31 -7.44 -3.44 -11.86
CA ASP A 31 -8.31 -2.44 -12.48
C ASP A 31 -8.57 -1.26 -11.51
N VAL A 32 -8.73 -1.55 -10.21
CA VAL A 32 -8.87 -0.53 -9.15
C VAL A 32 -7.60 0.31 -9.07
N ILE A 33 -6.42 -0.32 -9.04
CA ILE A 33 -5.14 0.37 -8.97
C ILE A 33 -4.89 1.21 -10.21
N GLU A 34 -5.14 0.65 -11.40
CA GLU A 34 -4.91 1.36 -12.65
C GLU A 34 -5.77 2.64 -12.72
N ARG A 35 -7.04 2.56 -12.30
CA ARG A 35 -7.89 3.75 -12.16
C ARG A 35 -7.33 4.76 -11.15
N ALA A 36 -6.87 4.31 -9.99
CA ALA A 36 -6.28 5.18 -8.97
C ALA A 36 -5.04 5.92 -9.52
N VAL A 37 -4.12 5.19 -10.16
CA VAL A 37 -2.91 5.76 -10.77
C VAL A 37 -3.28 6.77 -11.87
N LYS A 38 -4.27 6.45 -12.73
CA LYS A 38 -4.78 7.36 -13.77
C LYS A 38 -5.36 8.66 -13.20
N THR A 39 -5.88 8.63 -11.97
CA THR A 39 -6.37 9.83 -11.26
C THR A 39 -5.29 10.61 -10.52
N GLY A 40 -4.04 10.16 -10.56
CA GLY A 40 -2.90 10.83 -9.94
C GLY A 40 -2.52 10.31 -8.56
N VAL A 41 -3.05 9.17 -8.13
CA VAL A 41 -2.56 8.48 -6.92
C VAL A 41 -1.13 8.01 -7.17
N LYS A 42 -0.24 8.33 -6.23
CA LYS A 42 1.20 8.02 -6.34
C LYS A 42 1.77 7.27 -5.14
N LYS A 43 1.02 7.10 -4.06
CA LYS A 43 1.55 6.55 -2.80
C LYS A 43 0.54 5.65 -2.09
N VAL A 44 1.05 4.60 -1.47
CA VAL A 44 0.35 3.78 -0.45
C VAL A 44 0.75 4.29 0.93
N HIS A 45 -0.22 4.58 1.79
CA HIS A 45 0.02 5.09 3.15
C HIS A 45 0.01 3.97 4.19
N SER A 46 0.79 4.13 5.24
CA SER A 46 0.83 3.30 6.45
C SER A 46 1.08 1.82 6.15
N PHE A 47 2.03 1.54 5.27
CA PHE A 47 2.34 0.18 4.84
C PHE A 47 2.94 -0.65 5.99
N ASP A 48 2.37 -1.82 6.26
CA ASP A 48 2.83 -2.80 7.25
C ASP A 48 2.85 -4.25 6.70
N GLY A 49 2.80 -4.40 5.38
CA GLY A 49 2.74 -5.68 4.68
C GLY A 49 4.09 -6.40 4.50
N THR A 50 4.08 -7.37 3.59
CA THR A 50 5.17 -8.30 3.26
C THR A 50 6.12 -7.74 2.18
N LYS A 51 7.26 -8.42 1.97
CA LYS A 51 8.23 -8.08 0.91
C LYS A 51 7.60 -8.20 -0.49
N GLU A 52 6.77 -9.21 -0.68
CA GLU A 52 6.09 -9.51 -1.93
C GLU A 52 5.06 -8.42 -2.27
N GLU A 53 4.32 -7.95 -1.27
CA GLU A 53 3.38 -6.84 -1.43
C GLU A 53 4.10 -5.52 -1.71
N ALA A 54 5.23 -5.26 -1.04
CA ALA A 54 6.05 -4.08 -1.32
C ALA A 54 6.58 -4.08 -2.77
N ALA A 55 7.09 -5.22 -3.25
CA ALA A 55 7.55 -5.37 -4.62
C ALA A 55 6.43 -5.10 -5.63
N ALA A 56 5.23 -5.66 -5.42
CA ALA A 56 4.08 -5.43 -6.28
C ALA A 56 3.67 -3.94 -6.34
N ILE A 57 3.75 -3.22 -5.22
CA ILE A 57 3.47 -1.77 -5.17
C ILE A 57 4.52 -0.99 -5.98
N ILE A 58 5.79 -1.36 -5.88
CA ILE A 58 6.88 -0.71 -6.63
C ILE A 58 6.75 -0.96 -8.13
N ASP A 59 6.37 -2.17 -8.55
CA ASP A 59 6.14 -2.53 -9.96
C ASP A 59 5.00 -1.71 -10.58
N LEU A 60 4.07 -1.23 -9.76
CA LEU A 60 2.99 -0.32 -10.13
C LEU A 60 3.41 1.17 -10.16
N ASP A 61 4.71 1.46 -10.00
CA ASP A 61 5.30 2.81 -9.93
C ASP A 61 4.75 3.67 -8.78
N LEU A 62 4.36 3.04 -7.67
CA LEU A 62 3.88 3.72 -6.47
C LEU A 62 4.99 3.87 -5.41
N TYR A 63 4.86 4.89 -4.57
CA TYR A 63 5.67 5.10 -3.37
C TYR A 63 5.06 4.39 -2.16
N ILE A 64 5.90 4.04 -1.19
CA ILE A 64 5.50 3.37 0.06
C ILE A 64 5.69 4.32 1.24
N GLY A 65 4.58 4.72 1.86
CA GLY A 65 4.51 5.48 3.10
C GLY A 65 4.66 4.58 4.32
N ILE A 66 5.55 4.97 5.24
CA ILE A 66 5.87 4.23 6.46
C ILE A 66 5.70 5.10 7.69
N ASN A 67 5.24 4.51 8.78
CA ASN A 67 5.08 5.18 10.07
C ASN A 67 5.50 4.27 11.23
N GLY A 68 5.16 4.65 12.47
CA GLY A 68 5.51 3.86 13.66
C GLY A 68 4.96 2.42 13.65
N CYS A 69 3.82 2.14 13.00
CA CYS A 69 3.30 0.78 12.85
C CYS A 69 4.18 -0.09 11.93
N SER A 70 4.75 0.51 10.89
CA SER A 70 5.68 -0.13 9.95
C SER A 70 7.02 -0.54 10.59
N LEU A 71 7.27 -0.16 11.86
CA LEU A 71 8.56 -0.34 12.55
C LEU A 71 8.44 -1.22 13.81
N LYS A 72 7.30 -1.89 14.01
CA LYS A 72 6.98 -2.59 15.27
C LYS A 72 7.68 -3.93 15.45
N THR A 73 7.88 -4.68 14.37
CA THR A 73 8.36 -6.07 14.44
C THR A 73 9.58 -6.27 13.55
N GLU A 74 10.41 -7.28 13.86
CA GLU A 74 11.55 -7.65 13.02
C GLU A 74 11.10 -7.98 11.59
N ALA A 75 9.93 -8.61 11.43
CA ALA A 75 9.35 -8.86 10.11
C ALA A 75 9.08 -7.57 9.33
N ASN A 76 8.56 -6.53 9.99
CA ASN A 76 8.37 -5.24 9.33
C ASN A 76 9.72 -4.60 8.95
N LEU A 77 10.72 -4.65 9.83
CA LEU A 77 12.06 -4.11 9.56
C LEU A 77 12.71 -4.84 8.38
N GLU A 78 12.57 -6.16 8.31
CA GLU A 78 13.03 -6.97 7.19
C GLU A 78 12.34 -6.60 5.89
N THR A 79 11.02 -6.37 5.91
CA THR A 79 10.31 -5.84 4.74
C THR A 79 10.87 -4.49 4.32
N LEU A 80 11.04 -3.54 5.25
CA LEU A 80 11.55 -2.20 4.94
C LEU A 80 12.94 -2.20 4.33
N LYS A 81 13.85 -3.08 4.78
CA LYS A 81 15.19 -3.23 4.21
C LYS A 81 15.18 -3.66 2.73
N SER A 82 14.10 -4.29 2.26
CA SER A 82 13.96 -4.71 0.86
C SER A 82 13.47 -3.60 -0.06
N ILE A 83 12.97 -2.48 0.49
CA ILE A 83 12.39 -1.39 -0.29
C ILE A 83 13.51 -0.42 -0.69
N PRO A 84 13.66 -0.07 -1.98
CA PRO A 84 14.58 0.97 -2.42
C PRO A 84 14.29 2.30 -1.71
N SER A 85 15.32 2.96 -1.20
CA SER A 85 15.13 4.14 -0.34
C SER A 85 14.46 5.30 -1.08
N GLU A 86 14.65 5.41 -2.39
CA GLU A 86 13.99 6.39 -3.26
C GLU A 86 12.48 6.14 -3.44
N ARG A 87 11.98 4.97 -3.06
CA ARG A 87 10.56 4.61 -3.06
C ARG A 87 9.88 4.78 -1.69
N LEU A 88 10.65 5.08 -0.63
CA LEU A 88 10.14 5.26 0.73
C LEU A 88 9.72 6.70 1.00
N MET A 89 8.64 6.85 1.78
CA MET A 89 8.19 8.12 2.35
C MET A 89 7.89 7.94 3.84
N ILE A 90 8.26 8.90 4.68
CA ILE A 90 7.96 8.87 6.12
C ILE A 90 6.69 9.69 6.39
N GLU A 91 5.84 9.18 7.28
CA GLU A 91 4.66 9.88 7.76
C GLU A 91 4.36 9.63 9.24
N THR A 92 3.48 10.46 9.79
CA THR A 92 2.91 10.28 11.12
C THR A 92 1.40 10.19 11.00
N VAL A 93 0.80 9.28 11.76
CA VAL A 93 -0.66 9.15 11.86
C VAL A 93 -1.04 9.63 13.25
N LYS A 94 -1.87 10.68 13.33
CA LYS A 94 -2.50 11.06 14.60
C LYS A 94 -3.75 10.23 14.77
N TYR A 95 -3.87 9.61 15.95
CA TYR A 95 -5.10 8.96 16.40
C TYR A 95 -6.21 9.99 16.64
#